data_AF-A0A1C5A827-F1
#
_entry.id   AF-A0A1C5A827-F1
#
_cell.length_a   1.000
_cell.length_b   1.000
_cell.length_c   1.000
_cell.angle_alpha   90.00
_cell.angle_beta   90.00
_cell.angle_gamma   90.00
#
_symmetry.space_group_name_H-M   'P 1'
#
loop_
_entity.id
_entity.type
_entity.pdbx_description
1 polymer ?
#
loop_
_entity_poly.entity_id
_entity_poly.type
_entity_poly.pdbx_seq_one_letter_code
_entity_poly.pdbx_strand_id
1 'polypeptide(L)'
;MADAERRRRRLRHQPEATDGGGEPPTAATAEVHDGTPAPRTRRGGPGIEDSERGLRGLVGSGSSQVGVGAALRARDAARPTGQDLAEAEERLVIIRRNWVPREDLPRPGR
;
A
#
# COMPACT_ATOMS: atom_id res chain seq x y z
N MET A 1 34.63 -27.82 -6.31
CA MET A 1 34.18 -28.38 -5.01
C MET A 1 32.94 -27.67 -4.44
N ALA A 2 32.75 -26.35 -4.65
CA ALA A 2 31.59 -25.62 -4.11
C ALA A 2 30.21 -26.01 -4.70
N ASP A 3 30.14 -26.52 -5.94
CA ASP A 3 28.86 -26.88 -6.58
C ASP A 3 28.20 -28.12 -5.97
N ALA A 4 28.99 -29.09 -5.51
CA ALA A 4 28.45 -30.30 -4.90
C ALA A 4 27.73 -29.98 -3.57
N GLU A 5 28.25 -29.01 -2.82
CA GLU A 5 27.69 -28.57 -1.55
C GLU A 5 26.41 -27.74 -1.75
N ARG A 6 26.37 -26.90 -2.80
CA ARG A 6 25.15 -26.22 -3.26
C ARG A 6 24.06 -27.21 -3.66
N ARG A 7 24.42 -28.30 -4.34
CA ARG A 7 23.50 -29.37 -4.75
C ARG A 7 22.94 -30.13 -3.54
N ARG A 8 23.76 -30.46 -2.56
CA ARG A 8 23.32 -31.13 -1.31
C ARG A 8 22.38 -30.26 -0.49
N ARG A 9 22.62 -28.95 -0.43
CA ARG A 9 21.76 -28.03 0.32
C ARG A 9 20.37 -27.86 -0.34
N ARG A 10 20.30 -27.91 -1.68
CA ARG A 10 19.02 -27.87 -2.42
C ARG A 10 18.17 -29.12 -2.21
N LEU A 11 18.78 -30.29 -2.10
CA LEU A 11 18.04 -31.54 -1.84
C LEU A 11 17.43 -31.60 -0.43
N ARG A 12 18.00 -30.89 0.55
CA ARG A 12 17.51 -30.88 1.94
C ARG A 12 16.35 -29.90 2.20
N HIS A 13 16.08 -29.00 1.25
CA HIS A 13 15.02 -28.00 1.33
C HIS A 13 13.97 -28.18 0.23
N GLN A 14 13.88 -29.36 -0.38
CA GLN A 14 12.74 -29.69 -1.21
C GLN A 14 11.58 -30.04 -0.27
N PRO A 15 10.52 -29.22 -0.15
CA PRO A 15 9.29 -29.69 0.44
C PRO A 15 8.78 -30.83 -0.46
N GLU A 16 8.27 -31.91 0.15
CA GLU A 16 7.65 -32.99 -0.63
C GLU A 16 6.65 -32.38 -1.61
N ALA A 17 6.86 -32.67 -2.89
CA ALA A 17 5.94 -32.29 -3.95
C ALA A 17 4.66 -33.11 -3.75
N THR A 18 3.71 -32.55 -3.02
CA THR A 18 2.32 -32.98 -3.09
C THR A 18 1.81 -32.64 -4.48
N ASP A 19 1.58 -33.69 -5.26
CA ASP A 19 0.91 -33.67 -6.54
C ASP A 19 -0.50 -33.06 -6.36
N GLY A 20 -0.77 -31.95 -7.05
CA GLY A 20 -2.01 -31.19 -6.93
C GLY A 20 -1.88 -29.80 -7.52
N GLY A 21 -2.53 -29.58 -8.66
CA GLY A 21 -2.36 -28.42 -9.53
C GLY A 21 -2.57 -27.05 -8.88
N GLY A 22 -1.65 -26.13 -9.23
CA GLY A 22 -1.89 -24.72 -9.54
C GLY A 22 -2.53 -23.81 -8.49
N GLU A 23 -1.70 -23.11 -7.71
CA GLU A 23 -1.71 -21.65 -7.52
C GLU A 23 -0.50 -21.25 -6.64
N PRO A 24 0.19 -20.11 -6.87
CA PRO A 24 1.14 -19.60 -5.88
C PRO A 24 0.41 -19.34 -4.54
N PRO A 25 1.10 -19.44 -3.37
CA PRO A 25 0.47 -19.18 -2.09
C PRO A 25 0.18 -17.69 -1.96
N THR A 26 -0.97 -17.26 -2.49
CA THR A 26 -1.60 -16.00 -2.12
C THR A 26 -2.03 -16.14 -0.67
N ALA A 27 -1.54 -15.24 0.19
CA ALA A 27 -2.04 -15.14 1.55
C ALA A 27 -3.54 -14.77 1.48
N ALA A 28 -4.41 -15.77 1.61
CA ALA A 28 -5.84 -15.59 1.66
C ALA A 28 -6.20 -14.96 3.02
N THR A 29 -6.28 -13.64 3.07
CA THR A 29 -6.94 -12.94 4.17
C THR A 29 -8.45 -12.99 3.93
N ALA A 30 -9.23 -13.36 4.94
CA ALA A 30 -10.68 -13.30 4.86
C ALA A 30 -11.13 -11.88 4.45
N GLU A 31 -12.09 -11.79 3.54
CA GLU A 31 -12.67 -10.51 3.14
C GLU A 31 -13.45 -9.93 4.33
N VAL A 32 -12.83 -9.00 5.08
CA VAL A 32 -13.53 -8.20 6.09
C VAL A 32 -14.14 -7.01 5.37
N HIS A 33 -15.37 -7.18 4.89
CA HIS A 33 -16.19 -6.07 4.44
C HIS A 33 -16.82 -5.37 5.65
N ASP A 34 -16.34 -4.18 5.97
CA ASP A 34 -17.12 -3.25 6.79
C ASP A 34 -18.42 -2.97 6.03
N GLY A 35 -19.55 -3.38 6.61
CA GLY A 35 -20.86 -3.33 5.96
C GLY A 35 -21.21 -1.95 5.41
N THR A 36 -22.01 -1.93 4.34
CA THR A 36 -22.42 -0.71 3.64
C THR A 36 -22.91 0.35 4.64
N PRO A 37 -22.24 1.51 4.77
CA PRO A 37 -22.69 2.53 5.68
C PRO A 37 -24.05 3.06 5.22
N ALA A 38 -25.01 3.11 6.15
CA ALA A 38 -26.35 3.65 5.91
C ALA A 38 -26.27 5.05 5.24
N PRO A 39 -27.18 5.40 4.31
CA PRO A 39 -27.11 6.65 3.57
C PRO A 39 -27.28 7.83 4.51
N ARG A 40 -26.16 8.49 4.84
CA ARG A 40 -26.16 9.70 5.68
C ARG A 40 -26.52 10.91 4.82
N THR A 41 -27.56 11.61 5.22
CA THR A 41 -28.06 12.84 4.59
C THR A 41 -26.93 13.87 4.47
N ARG A 42 -26.69 14.35 3.25
CA ARG A 42 -25.71 15.41 2.96
C ARG A 42 -26.23 16.73 3.52
N ARG A 43 -25.56 17.24 4.57
CA ARG A 43 -25.64 18.65 4.98
C ARG A 43 -24.22 19.08 5.39
N GLY A 44 -23.58 19.89 4.55
CA GLY A 44 -22.23 20.42 4.75
C GLY A 44 -22.21 21.84 5.30
N GLY A 45 -21.05 22.25 5.85
CA GLY A 45 -20.66 23.61 6.27
C GLY A 45 -19.19 23.63 6.76
N PRO A 46 -18.40 24.70 6.52
CA PRO A 46 -17.00 24.58 6.12
C PRO A 46 -15.94 24.56 7.24
N GLY A 47 -14.85 23.81 7.02
CA GLY A 47 -13.49 24.34 7.17
C GLY A 47 -12.50 23.55 8.04
N ILE A 48 -12.89 23.10 9.23
CA ILE A 48 -11.97 22.40 10.16
C ILE A 48 -12.69 21.25 10.87
N GLU A 49 -13.95 21.45 11.27
CA GLU A 49 -14.79 20.42 11.88
C GLU A 49 -15.11 19.26 10.91
N ASP A 50 -15.17 19.55 9.62
CA ASP A 50 -15.34 18.56 8.55
C ASP A 50 -14.11 17.66 8.39
N SER A 51 -12.91 18.19 8.63
CA SER A 51 -11.67 17.41 8.59
C SER A 51 -11.66 16.37 9.71
N GLU A 52 -11.98 16.77 10.95
CA GLU A 52 -12.08 15.83 12.07
C GLU A 52 -13.18 14.78 11.87
N ARG A 53 -14.32 15.17 11.30
CA ARG A 53 -15.42 14.25 10.97
C ARG A 53 -15.04 13.29 9.84
N GLY A 54 -14.24 13.74 8.87
CA GLY A 54 -13.67 12.92 7.80
C GLY A 54 -12.71 11.86 8.32
N LEU A 55 -11.88 12.21 9.32
CA LEU A 55 -10.89 11.33 9.95
C LEU A 55 -11.51 10.23 10.82
N ARG A 56 -12.65 10.49 11.47
CA ARG A 56 -13.35 9.49 12.32
C ARG A 56 -13.82 8.24 11.57
N GLY A 57 -13.95 8.33 10.24
CA GLY A 57 -14.26 7.17 9.40
C GLY A 57 -13.03 6.44 8.85
N LEU A 58 -11.83 6.93 9.13
CA LEU A 58 -10.55 6.34 8.69
C LEU A 58 -9.87 5.52 9.78
N VAL A 59 -10.04 5.94 11.05
CA VAL A 59 -9.44 5.29 12.22
C VAL A 59 -10.56 4.74 13.09
N GLY A 60 -10.63 3.41 13.18
CA GLY A 60 -11.60 2.70 14.02
C GLY A 60 -11.01 1.37 14.52
N SER A 61 -11.71 0.70 15.44
CA SER A 61 -11.33 -0.61 15.97
C SER A 61 -11.56 -1.77 14.98
N GLY A 62 -11.82 -1.44 13.71
CA GLY A 62 -12.12 -2.38 12.64
C GLY A 62 -10.87 -3.00 12.05
N SER A 63 -11.01 -3.57 10.86
CA SER A 63 -9.88 -4.18 10.17
C SER A 63 -8.74 -3.19 9.96
N SER A 64 -7.49 -3.67 9.96
CA SER A 64 -6.32 -2.83 9.66
C SER A 64 -6.30 -2.32 8.21
N GLN A 65 -7.23 -2.78 7.37
CA GLN A 65 -7.37 -2.37 5.98
C GLN A 65 -8.53 -1.37 5.85
N VAL A 66 -8.32 -0.31 5.07
CA VAL A 66 -9.37 0.67 4.76
C VAL A 66 -10.04 0.31 3.44
N GLY A 67 -11.38 0.30 3.40
CA GLY A 67 -12.13 0.17 2.16
C GLY A 67 -11.85 1.32 1.18
N VAL A 68 -12.13 1.13 -0.12
CA VAL A 68 -11.74 2.07 -1.20
C VAL A 68 -12.17 3.52 -0.93
N GLY A 69 -13.42 3.75 -0.51
CA GLY A 69 -13.92 5.11 -0.24
C GLY A 69 -13.27 5.78 0.99
N ALA A 70 -12.82 4.99 1.97
CA ALA A 70 -12.02 5.48 3.08
C ALA A 70 -10.58 5.75 2.61
N ALA A 71 -10.00 4.87 1.79
CA ALA A 71 -8.67 5.06 1.23
C ALA A 71 -8.53 6.36 0.42
N LEU A 72 -9.54 6.70 -0.41
CA LEU A 72 -9.55 7.96 -1.16
C LEU A 72 -9.57 9.17 -0.21
N ARG A 73 -10.42 9.17 0.81
CA ARG A 73 -10.45 10.24 1.82
C ARG A 73 -9.17 10.33 2.63
N ALA A 74 -8.54 9.20 2.94
CA ALA A 74 -7.25 9.17 3.63
C ALA A 74 -6.16 9.84 2.81
N ARG A 75 -6.15 9.66 1.48
CA ARG A 75 -5.21 10.35 0.58
C ARG A 75 -5.40 11.87 0.62
N ASP A 76 -6.65 12.32 0.63
CA ASP A 76 -6.95 13.75 0.68
C ASP A 76 -6.54 14.37 2.03
N ALA A 77 -6.82 13.66 3.14
CA ALA A 77 -6.43 14.09 4.48
C ALA A 77 -4.91 14.04 4.72
N ALA A 78 -4.21 13.11 4.08
CA ALA A 78 -2.76 12.93 4.21
C ALA A 78 -1.95 13.76 3.20
N ARG A 79 -2.57 14.71 2.50
CA ARG A 79 -1.87 15.55 1.54
C ARG A 79 -0.84 16.42 2.26
N PRO A 80 0.47 16.31 1.94
CA PRO A 80 1.51 17.09 2.61
C PRO A 80 1.27 18.59 2.47
N THR A 81 1.48 19.33 3.55
CA THR A 81 1.46 20.79 3.56
C THR A 81 2.77 21.36 3.01
N GLY A 82 2.79 22.66 2.73
CA GLY A 82 4.04 23.33 2.33
C GLY A 82 5.13 23.28 3.40
N GLN A 83 4.74 23.30 4.68
CA GLN A 83 5.67 23.15 5.78
C GLN A 83 6.29 21.75 5.82
N ASP A 84 5.48 20.70 5.62
CA ASP A 84 5.97 19.32 5.55
C ASP A 84 6.99 19.14 4.42
N LEU A 85 6.76 19.81 3.28
CA LEU A 85 7.67 19.80 2.15
C LEU A 85 8.99 20.53 2.45
N ALA A 86 8.92 21.71 3.09
CA ALA A 86 10.12 22.44 3.49
C ALA A 86 10.96 21.67 4.51
N GLU A 87 10.28 21.06 5.49
CA GLU A 87 10.92 20.18 6.47
C GLU A 87 11.60 18.97 5.78
N ALA A 88 10.92 18.36 4.81
CA ALA A 88 11.45 17.23 4.07
C ALA A 88 12.70 17.61 3.26
N GLU A 89 12.75 18.81 2.68
CA GLU A 89 13.92 19.32 1.94
C GLU A 89 15.14 19.48 2.87
N GLU A 90 14.94 19.96 4.09
CA GLU A 90 16.02 20.12 5.07
C GLU A 90 16.51 18.78 5.63
N ARG A 91 15.60 17.82 5.84
CA ARG A 91 15.87 16.61 6.64
C ARG A 91 16.17 15.36 5.81
N LEU A 92 15.59 15.23 4.61
CA LEU A 92 15.66 13.99 3.84
C LEU A 92 16.77 14.02 2.79
N VAL A 93 17.64 13.01 2.84
CA VAL A 93 18.66 12.78 1.80
C VAL A 93 18.11 11.85 0.73
N ILE A 94 17.87 12.37 -0.47
CA ILE A 94 17.36 11.57 -1.61
C ILE A 94 18.52 10.85 -2.30
N ILE A 95 18.57 9.51 -2.17
CA ILE A 95 19.55 8.66 -2.84
C ILE A 95 18.94 8.05 -4.12
N ARG A 96 19.45 8.45 -5.30
CA ARG A 96 18.96 7.96 -6.60
C ARG A 96 19.83 6.81 -7.14
N ARG A 97 19.62 5.59 -6.62
CA ARG A 97 20.29 4.38 -7.13
C ARG A 97 19.42 3.69 -8.18
N ASN A 98 19.99 3.39 -9.35
CA ASN A 98 19.30 2.72 -10.47
C ASN A 98 17.99 3.41 -10.88
N TRP A 99 17.87 4.71 -10.61
CA TRP A 99 16.71 5.50 -10.97
C TRP A 99 17.01 6.25 -12.28
N VAL A 100 16.13 6.08 -13.27
CA VAL A 100 16.20 6.78 -14.55
C VAL A 100 15.02 7.76 -14.60
N PRO A 101 15.26 9.06 -14.83
CA PRO A 101 14.19 10.04 -15.00
C PRO A 101 13.19 9.64 -16.08
N ARG A 102 11.93 10.05 -15.93
CA ARG A 102 10.85 9.66 -16.85
C ARG A 102 11.11 10.19 -18.27
N GLU A 103 11.71 11.37 -18.35
CA GLU A 103 12.15 12.07 -19.55
C GLU A 103 13.24 11.31 -20.32
N ASP A 104 14.05 10.49 -19.62
CA ASP A 104 15.13 9.71 -20.20
C ASP A 104 14.70 8.28 -20.57
N LEU A 105 13.53 7.83 -20.10
CA LEU A 105 12.98 6.53 -20.47
C LEU A 105 12.51 6.55 -21.93
N PRO A 106 12.75 5.46 -22.69
CA PRO A 106 12.23 5.35 -24.04
C PRO A 106 10.71 5.50 -24.01
N ARG A 107 10.19 6.44 -24.83
CA ARG A 107 8.74 6.61 -24.96
C ARG A 107 8.20 5.35 -25.66
N PRO A 108 7.20 4.66 -25.10
CA PRO A 108 6.56 3.58 -25.83
C PRO A 108 5.97 4.16 -27.12
N GLY A 109 6.22 3.47 -28.24
CA GLY A 109 5.84 3.89 -29.58
C GLY A 109 4.37 4.30 -29.64
N ARG A 110 4.15 5.49 -30.19
CA ARG A 110 2.83 6.03 -30.51
C ARG A 110 2.24 5.29 -31.71
#